data_AF-A0A934N9L6-F1
#
_entry.id   AF-A0A934N9L6-F1
#
_cell.length_a   1.000
_cell.length_b   1.000
_cell.length_c   1.000
_cell.angle_alpha   90.00
_cell.angle_beta   90.00
_cell.angle_gamma   90.00
#
_symmetry.space_group_name_H-M   'P 1'
#
loop_
_entity.id
_entity.type
_entity.pdbx_description
1 polymer ?
#
loop_
_entity_poly.entity_id
_entity_poly.type
_entity_poly.pdbx_seq_one_letter_code
_entity_poly.pdbx_strand_id
1 'polypeptide(L)' 'PHAAAGTAKAAANAWALAEALAAAGGDVERALRDWEGSQLTLGRNLVRRARAIGNRSQFGGSWVPGDPSLVFGLHEPGR' A
#
# COMPACT_ATOMS: atom_id res chain seq x y z
N PRO A 1 5.63 -6.98 -7.63
CA PRO A 1 6.21 -5.61 -7.77
C PRO A 1 5.43 -4.65 -8.70
N HIS A 2 4.36 -5.09 -9.37
CA HIS A 2 3.75 -4.38 -10.52
C HIS A 2 3.15 -2.98 -10.26
N ALA A 3 2.90 -2.58 -9.01
CA ALA A 3 2.45 -1.23 -8.66
C ALA A 3 3.61 -0.30 -8.23
N ALA A 4 4.85 -0.79 -8.23
CA ALA A 4 6.09 -0.08 -7.84
C ALA A 4 6.10 0.60 -6.45
N ALA A 5 5.12 0.33 -5.58
CA ALA A 5 4.95 1.03 -4.30
C ALA A 5 5.40 0.21 -3.07
N GLY A 6 6.27 -0.79 -3.24
CA GLY A 6 6.73 -1.64 -2.14
C GLY A 6 7.49 -0.84 -1.07
N THR A 7 8.50 -0.08 -1.48
CA THR A 7 9.28 0.77 -0.58
C THR A 7 8.43 1.89 0.00
N ALA A 8 7.53 2.49 -0.79
CA ALA A 8 6.60 3.49 -0.30
C ALA A 8 5.67 2.92 0.79
N LYS A 9 5.17 1.68 0.62
CA LYS A 9 4.38 0.99 1.66
C LYS A 9 5.18 0.73 2.93
N ALA A 10 6.46 0.36 2.81
CA ALA A 10 7.33 0.15 3.96
C ALA A 10 7.57 1.47 4.72
N ALA A 11 7.84 2.56 4.01
CA ALA A 11 7.98 3.89 4.61
C ALA A 11 6.69 4.35 5.30
N ALA A 12 5.53 4.18 4.65
CA ALA A 12 4.24 4.51 5.24
C ALA A 12 3.93 3.67 6.49
N ASN A 13 4.33 2.40 6.53
CA ASN A 13 4.24 1.56 7.73
C ASN A 13 5.06 2.13 8.89
N ALA A 14 6.34 2.43 8.63
CA ALA A 14 7.25 2.92 9.65
C ALA A 14 6.81 4.28 10.18
N TRP A 15 6.41 5.19 9.28
CA TRP A 15 5.98 6.53 9.66
C TRP A 15 4.72 6.51 10.52
N ALA A 16 3.67 5.83 10.07
CA ALA A 16 2.42 5.73 10.82
C ALA A 16 2.61 5.03 12.17
N LEU A 17 3.53 4.06 12.26
CA LEU A 17 3.80 3.36 13.52
C LEU A 17 4.51 4.30 14.51
N ALA A 18 5.46 5.11 14.04
CA ALA A 18 6.13 6.11 14.88
C ALA A 18 5.13 7.13 15.44
N GLU A 19 4.19 7.61 14.62
CA GLU A 19 3.12 8.51 15.06
C GLU A 19 2.20 7.86 16.10
N ALA A 20 1.79 6.61 15.88
CA ALA A 20 0.95 5.88 16.84
C ALA A 20 1.66 5.65 18.18
N LEU A 21 2.94 5.29 18.17
CA LEU A 21 3.76 5.11 19.38
C LEU A 21 3.90 6.42 20.17
N ALA A 22 4.11 7.54 19.47
CA ALA A 22 4.19 8.86 20.09
C ALA A 22 2.84 9.26 20.73
N ALA A 23 1.73 9.06 20.01
CA ALA A 23 0.39 9.38 20.48
C ALA A 23 -0.08 8.51 21.67
N ALA A 24 0.38 7.25 21.72
CA ALA A 24 0.07 6.33 22.81
C ALA A 24 0.94 6.52 24.07
N GLY A 25 1.91 7.45 24.04
CA GLY A 25 2.80 7.69 25.19
C GLY A 25 3.68 6.48 25.54
N GLY A 26 4.02 5.65 24.56
CA GLY A 26 4.81 4.43 24.77
C GLY A 26 3.99 3.18 25.12
N ASP A 27 2.66 3.26 25.22
CA ASP A 27 1.80 2.07 25.26
C ASP A 27 1.80 1.37 23.89
N VAL A 28 2.62 0.33 23.78
CA VAL A 28 2.84 -0.41 22.54
C VAL A 28 1.56 -1.13 22.09
N GLU A 29 0.81 -1.72 23.00
CA GLU A 29 -0.38 -2.47 22.61
C GLU A 29 -1.46 -1.54 22.06
N ARG A 30 -1.67 -0.39 22.71
CA ARG A 30 -2.57 0.64 22.20
C ARG A 30 -2.12 1.17 20.85
N ALA A 31 -0.83 1.51 20.71
CA ALA A 31 -0.29 2.00 19.45
C ALA A 31 -0.51 1.02 18.30
N LEU A 32 -0.28 -0.28 18.53
CA LEU A 32 -0.50 -1.32 17.52
C LEU A 32 -1.97 -1.45 17.14
N ARG A 33 -2.90 -1.42 18.11
CA ARG A 33 -4.35 -1.44 17.83
C ARG A 33 -4.79 -0.26 16.97
N ASP A 34 -4.28 0.94 17.27
CA ASP A 34 -4.64 2.17 16.55
C ASP A 34 -4.02 2.21 15.14
N TRP A 35 -2.80 1.68 14.98
CA TRP A 35 -2.05 1.66 13.72
C TRP A 35 -2.52 0.58 12.72
N GLU A 36 -2.74 -0.65 13.20
CA GLU A 36 -2.79 -1.85 12.37
C GLU A 36 -3.90 -1.81 11.31
N GLY A 37 -5.11 -1.39 11.70
CA GLY A 37 -6.28 -1.42 10.81
C GLY A 37 -6.08 -0.61 9.53
N SER A 38 -5.49 0.58 9.64
CA SER A 38 -5.22 1.47 8.50
C SER A 38 -4.16 0.87 7.57
N GLN A 39 -3.07 0.33 8.14
CA GLN A 39 -1.96 -0.22 7.37
C GLN A 39 -2.27 -1.57 6.72
N LEU A 40 -3.11 -2.39 7.34
CA LEU A 40 -3.65 -3.61 6.73
C LEU A 40 -4.56 -3.27 5.55
N THR A 41 -5.42 -2.27 5.70
CA THR A 41 -6.32 -1.81 4.63
C THR A 41 -5.51 -1.32 3.42
N LEU A 42 -4.54 -0.44 3.65
CA LEU A 42 -3.65 0.05 2.60
C LEU A 42 -2.87 -1.09 1.93
N GLY A 43 -2.33 -2.02 2.72
CA GLY A 43 -1.56 -3.16 2.21
C GLY A 43 -2.38 -4.11 1.35
N ARG A 44 -3.60 -4.45 1.81
CA ARG A 44 -4.53 -5.33 1.07
C ARG A 44 -4.93 -4.70 -0.27
N ASN A 45 -5.20 -3.39 -0.28
CA ASN A 45 -5.52 -2.67 -1.51
C ASN A 45 -4.34 -2.65 -2.49
N LEU A 46 -3.12 -2.38 -2.01
CA LEU A 46 -1.91 -2.41 -2.83
C LEU A 46 -1.65 -3.81 -3.42
N VAL A 47 -1.78 -4.89 -2.63
CA VAL A 47 -1.59 -6.26 -3.12
C VAL A 47 -2.63 -6.61 -4.18
N ARG A 48 -3.91 -6.26 -3.95
CA ARG A 48 -4.99 -6.47 -4.91
C ARG A 48 -4.67 -5.79 -6.24
N ARG A 49 -4.26 -4.52 -6.21
CA ARG A 49 -3.90 -3.75 -7.41
C ARG A 49 -2.67 -4.32 -8.11
N ALA A 50 -1.61 -4.66 -7.37
CA ALA A 50 -0.41 -5.25 -7.94
C ALA A 50 -0.67 -6.61 -8.62
N ARG A 51 -1.56 -7.44 -8.05
CA ARG A 51 -2.02 -8.68 -8.68
C ARG A 51 -2.82 -8.43 -9.95
N ALA A 52 -3.75 -7.47 -9.92
CA ALA A 52 -4.54 -7.11 -11.09
C ALA A 52 -3.67 -6.59 -12.24
N ILE A 53 -2.68 -5.73 -11.96
CA ILE A 53 -1.72 -5.25 -12.97
C ILE A 53 -0.90 -6.42 -13.52
N GLY A 54 -0.35 -7.27 -12.64
CA GLY A 54 0.43 -8.44 -13.06
C GLY A 54 -0.38 -9.41 -13.92
N ASN A 55 -1.65 -9.65 -13.61
CA ASN A 55 -2.51 -10.50 -14.43
C ASN A 55 -2.71 -9.92 -15.83
N ARG A 56 -2.94 -8.60 -15.93
CA ARG A 56 -3.10 -7.90 -17.21
C ARG A 56 -1.83 -7.95 -18.06
N SER A 57 -0.65 -7.83 -17.44
CA SER A 57 0.63 -7.80 -18.17
C SER A 57 1.15 -9.19 -18.56
N GLN A 58 0.90 -10.22 -17.75
CA GLN A 58 1.53 -11.54 -17.96
C GLN A 58 0.62 -12.57 -18.61
N PHE A 59 -0.72 -12.46 -18.46
CA PHE A 59 -1.65 -13.51 -18.88
C PHE A 59 -2.81 -12.96 -19.71
N GLY A 60 -3.44 -11.87 -19.26
CA GLY A 60 -4.66 -11.35 -19.88
C GLY A 60 -4.45 -10.56 -21.16
N GLY A 61 -3.22 -10.13 -21.47
CA GLY A 61 -2.92 -9.33 -22.67
C GLY A 61 -3.65 -7.98 -22.72
N SER A 62 -4.19 -7.51 -21.60
CA SER A 62 -5.04 -6.31 -21.49
C SER A 62 -4.31 -5.13 -20.84
N TRP A 63 -2.98 -5.17 -20.84
CA TRP A 63 -2.15 -4.03 -20.46
C TRP A 63 -2.12 -3.02 -21.61
N VAL A 64 -2.66 -1.82 -21.39
CA VAL A 64 -2.76 -0.76 -22.41
C VAL A 64 -1.84 0.40 -22.02
N PRO A 65 -0.87 0.79 -22.88
CA PRO A 65 -0.06 1.97 -22.64
C PRO A 65 -0.93 3.21 -22.37
N GLY A 66 -0.66 3.92 -21.28
CA GLY A 66 -1.37 5.15 -20.91
C GLY A 66 -2.68 4.95 -20.13
N ASP A 67 -3.13 3.72 -19.86
CA ASP A 67 -4.28 3.49 -18.98
C ASP A 67 -3.99 4.05 -17.56
N PRO A 68 -4.77 5.03 -17.07
CA PRO A 68 -4.55 5.64 -15.76
C PRO A 68 -4.58 4.62 -14.61
N SER A 69 -5.31 3.51 -14.75
CA SER A 69 -5.40 2.47 -13.72
C SER A 69 -4.11 1.67 -13.54
N LEU A 70 -3.16 1.80 -14.46
CA LEU A 70 -1.86 1.11 -14.45
C LEU A 70 -0.73 1.99 -13.87
N VAL A 71 -1.01 3.27 -13.60
CA VAL A 71 -0.03 4.19 -13.03
C VAL A 71 0.40 3.72 -11.63
N PHE A 72 1.69 3.86 -11.34
CA PHE A 72 2.24 3.54 -10.03
C PHE A 72 1.68 4.43 -8.94
N GLY A 73 1.73 3.95 -7.70
CA GLY A 73 1.19 4.68 -6.56
C GLY A 73 0.89 3.77 -5.40
N LEU A 74 0.95 4.32 -4.19
CA LEU A 74 0.71 3.61 -2.94
C LEU A 74 -0.79 3.56 -2.63
N HIS A 75 -1.44 4.71 -2.60
CA HIS A 75 -2.84 4.84 -2.23
C HIS A 75 -3.74 4.48 -3.41
N GLU A 76 -3.50 5.11 -4.54
CA GLU A 76 -4.25 4.95 -5.78
C GLU A 76 -3.32 5.16 -6.97
N PRO A 77 -3.73 4.86 -8.21
CA PRO A 77 -2.91 5.19 -9.36
C PRO A 77 -2.56 6.69 -9.36
N GLY A 78 -1.26 7.00 -9.36
CA GLY A 78 -0.76 8.37 -9.29
C GLY A 78 -0.65 8.99 -7.90
N ARG A 79 -0.93 8.27 -6.80
CA ARG A 79 -0.84 8.80 -5.43
C ARG A 79 -0.30 7.80 -4.41
#